data_AF-R5M8B0-F1
#
_entry.id   AF-R5M8B0-F1
#
_cell.length_a   1.000
_cell.length_b   1.000
_cell.length_c   1.000
_cell.angle_alpha   90.00
_cell.angle_beta   90.00
_cell.angle_gamma   90.00
#
_symmetry.space_group_name_H-M   'P 1'
#
loop_
_entity.id
_entity.type
_entity.pdbx_description
1 polymer ?
#
loop_
_entity_poly.entity_id
_entity_poly.type
_entity_poly.pdbx_seq_one_letter_code
_entity_poly.pdbx_strand_id
1 'polypeptide(L)'
;MTREELSQKLLEKDDLKGAIDKLSPEVLSYLDIKVYSRPISGYYNAYDYMLSSKEGEVRPKLEDKVSKEIIIPKIKARKPFDSGFLIPTDVLLSPWPDSNKNVLEHILEDPIISLFCRCTPAVDNLEVIKNIIKHGYYSFLNMVSINLYNEKITDDKTILDIMIEHKILPVTKYVTYNSDLGILENICKEPQDILLAKVKEDKTLLEVLLENNIPFIFDKDDLEKAPLEVKKAILLICTKENRLDLIRYIYDSFIDSTNLAMEKMKNYNQDDTIKTYKIPLEFQDKVKEFYQVYATGTSSSKEILDLAVKSFLNCLGVNKTVATDDMDCLIWIKQEYPHFHFEYNKNKGSFFSAGGETISIENPNCLAIFNHELAHALHHYIIDDSLAPSAIQGEIELGRKESYDNLKMKAIYNELNSESASLTSKIDSELKRKFGEFIIKNYGSLEAYEALLGAEFQKVLTDSTTVRGYIDGNFSSEVSTEVKKALDSIITNMDISTAVSKLTNHCLQVEYKQFEARLFDEKQAEFLMYYNFIDAYYQGAVGELAFKNDINNSFYSVHGLTYFLKDKDNQYREMLADYVALLKSPNGKYYIDKLREKGFGSIIDKIDKVYRYSGYEESVSLQ
;
A
#
# COMPACT_ATOMS: atom_id res chain seq x y z
N MET A 1 12.65 48.64 8.35
CA MET A 1 11.95 48.74 7.06
C MET A 1 10.73 47.88 7.16
N THR A 2 9.54 48.42 6.92
CA THR A 2 8.30 47.65 6.99
C THR A 2 8.21 46.67 5.81
N ARG A 3 7.27 45.74 5.88
CA ARG A 3 6.98 44.78 4.80
C ARG A 3 6.61 45.49 3.50
N GLU A 4 5.78 46.53 3.61
CA GLU A 4 5.30 47.34 2.48
C GLU A 4 6.47 48.11 1.85
N GLU A 5 7.34 48.70 2.68
CA GLU A 5 8.53 49.42 2.20
C GLU A 5 9.53 48.49 1.50
N LEU A 6 9.71 47.26 2.00
CA LEU A 6 10.57 46.27 1.35
C LEU A 6 9.98 45.84 0.00
N SER A 7 8.68 45.53 -0.03
CA SER A 7 8.00 45.08 -1.25
C SER A 7 8.04 46.16 -2.33
N GLN A 8 7.81 47.42 -1.97
CA GLN A 8 7.91 48.54 -2.91
C GLN A 8 9.33 48.69 -3.47
N LYS A 9 10.37 48.59 -2.63
CA LYS A 9 11.76 48.63 -3.10
C LYS A 9 12.08 47.48 -4.03
N LEU A 10 11.59 46.26 -3.74
CA LEU A 10 11.80 45.11 -4.61
C LEU A 10 11.05 45.26 -5.94
N LEU A 11 9.90 45.92 -5.98
CA LEU A 11 9.18 46.22 -7.23
C LEU A 11 9.99 47.12 -8.17
N GLU A 12 10.77 48.05 -7.61
CA GLU A 12 11.56 49.04 -8.34
C GLU A 12 12.97 48.55 -8.75
N LYS A 13 13.38 47.33 -8.36
CA LYS A 13 14.71 46.78 -8.67
C LYS A 13 14.79 46.21 -10.07
N ASP A 14 15.82 46.60 -10.84
CA ASP A 14 16.14 45.97 -12.12
C ASP A 14 16.64 44.52 -11.92
N ASP A 15 17.62 44.33 -11.04
CA ASP A 15 18.11 43.00 -10.63
C ASP A 15 17.31 42.46 -9.44
N LEU A 16 16.12 41.93 -9.73
CA LEU A 16 15.28 41.30 -8.72
C LEU A 16 15.90 39.99 -8.19
N LYS A 17 16.56 39.22 -9.07
CA LYS A 17 17.15 37.92 -8.74
C LYS A 17 18.24 38.07 -7.68
N GLY A 18 19.22 38.92 -7.92
CA GLY A 18 20.30 39.18 -6.98
C GLY A 18 19.85 39.91 -5.71
N ALA A 19 18.68 40.57 -5.73
CA ALA A 19 18.05 41.10 -4.52
C ALA A 19 17.42 39.98 -3.66
N ILE A 20 16.71 39.03 -4.27
CA ILE A 20 16.10 37.88 -3.58
C ILE A 20 17.15 36.99 -2.92
N ASP A 21 18.27 36.73 -3.60
CA ASP A 21 19.34 35.86 -3.08
C ASP A 21 19.91 36.33 -1.74
N LYS A 22 19.86 37.64 -1.49
CA LYS A 22 20.39 38.30 -0.28
C LYS A 22 19.40 38.34 0.88
N LEU A 23 18.14 37.96 0.67
CA LEU A 23 17.09 37.98 1.69
C LEU A 23 16.96 36.63 2.37
N SER A 24 16.63 36.61 3.66
CA SER A 24 16.41 35.35 4.39
C SER A 24 15.07 34.71 3.98
N PRO A 25 14.93 33.37 4.09
CA PRO A 25 13.69 32.67 3.75
C PRO A 25 12.46 33.20 4.49
N GLU A 26 12.61 33.64 5.74
CA GLU A 26 11.53 34.23 6.54
C GLU A 26 11.03 35.51 5.90
N VAL A 27 11.94 36.38 5.45
CA VAL A 27 11.58 37.64 4.79
C VAL A 27 10.90 37.36 3.45
N LEU A 28 11.42 36.40 2.69
CA LEU A 28 10.88 36.01 1.40
C LEU A 28 9.45 35.43 1.51
N SER A 29 9.12 34.78 2.63
CA SER A 29 7.81 34.15 2.86
C SER A 29 6.66 35.16 3.05
N TYR A 30 6.97 36.42 3.33
CA TYR A 30 6.00 37.49 3.56
C TYR A 30 6.09 38.61 2.52
N LEU A 31 6.54 38.37 1.30
CA LEU A 31 6.51 39.42 0.27
C LEU A 31 5.08 39.70 -0.23
N ASP A 32 4.92 40.82 -0.95
CA ASP A 32 3.66 41.15 -1.64
C ASP A 32 3.51 40.33 -2.93
N ILE A 33 2.28 39.97 -3.28
CA ILE A 33 1.97 39.19 -4.49
C ILE A 33 2.50 39.83 -5.78
N LYS A 34 2.55 41.18 -5.84
CA LYS A 34 3.12 41.89 -6.98
C LYS A 34 4.60 41.62 -7.16
N VAL A 35 5.34 41.42 -6.06
CA VAL A 35 6.75 41.02 -6.10
C VAL A 35 6.86 39.59 -6.58
N TYR A 36 6.05 38.68 -6.01
CA TYR A 36 5.98 37.27 -6.40
C TYR A 36 5.71 37.08 -7.90
N SER A 37 4.84 37.91 -8.48
CA SER A 37 4.46 37.83 -9.89
C SER A 37 5.48 38.45 -10.86
N ARG A 38 6.53 39.12 -10.37
CA ARG A 38 7.52 39.74 -11.27
C ARG A 38 8.31 38.68 -12.05
N PRO A 39 8.49 38.85 -13.37
CA PRO A 39 9.32 37.93 -14.16
C PRO A 39 10.78 37.88 -13.70
N ILE A 40 11.39 36.69 -13.69
CA ILE A 40 12.83 36.49 -13.46
C ILE A 40 13.40 35.65 -14.60
N SER A 41 14.54 36.04 -15.18
CA SER A 41 15.15 35.27 -16.27
C SER A 41 15.52 33.85 -15.82
N GLY A 42 15.11 32.84 -16.61
CA GLY A 42 15.28 31.42 -16.30
C GLY A 42 14.20 30.80 -15.41
N TYR A 43 13.25 31.61 -14.91
CA TYR A 43 12.15 31.20 -14.03
C TYR A 43 10.84 31.86 -14.48
N TYR A 44 9.68 31.40 -14.02
CA TYR A 44 8.40 32.02 -14.47
C TYR A 44 8.22 33.42 -13.88
N ASN A 45 8.50 33.51 -12.59
CA ASN A 45 8.38 34.71 -11.80
C ASN A 45 9.26 34.57 -10.55
N ALA A 46 9.25 35.59 -9.71
CA ALA A 46 9.99 35.59 -8.47
C ALA A 46 9.55 34.46 -7.53
N TYR A 47 8.25 34.15 -7.51
CA TYR A 47 7.68 33.07 -6.71
C TYR A 47 8.32 31.71 -7.02
N ASP A 48 8.35 31.33 -8.30
CA ASP A 48 8.95 30.09 -8.79
C ASP A 48 10.46 30.03 -8.55
N TYR A 49 11.14 31.16 -8.75
CA TYR A 49 12.56 31.28 -8.44
C TYR A 49 12.86 31.03 -6.97
N MET A 50 12.07 31.61 -6.06
CA MET A 50 12.26 31.46 -4.62
C MET A 50 12.05 30.03 -4.15
N LEU A 51 11.00 29.35 -4.65
CA LEU A 51 10.75 27.95 -4.31
C LEU A 51 11.87 27.03 -4.81
N SER A 52 12.43 27.32 -5.99
CA SER A 52 13.51 26.52 -6.57
C SER A 52 14.88 26.78 -5.93
N SER A 53 15.18 28.04 -5.61
CA SER A 53 16.50 28.44 -5.08
C SER A 53 16.66 28.19 -3.59
N LYS A 54 15.55 28.04 -2.85
CA LYS A 54 15.51 27.85 -1.39
C LYS A 54 14.45 26.81 -1.01
N GLU A 55 14.53 25.66 -1.68
CA GLU A 55 13.57 24.55 -1.56
C GLU A 55 13.38 24.13 -0.10
N GLY A 56 12.13 24.05 0.36
CA GLY A 56 11.77 23.67 1.74
C GLY A 56 11.90 24.77 2.80
N GLU A 57 12.62 25.86 2.50
CA GLU A 57 12.89 26.95 3.45
C GLU A 57 11.90 28.12 3.32
N VAL A 58 11.47 28.45 2.09
CA VAL A 58 10.50 29.52 1.85
C VAL A 58 9.08 28.96 1.93
N ARG A 59 8.24 29.56 2.77
CA ARG A 59 6.85 29.17 2.95
C ARG A 59 5.92 30.35 2.65
N PRO A 60 5.71 30.69 1.37
CA PRO A 60 4.77 31.73 1.01
C PRO A 60 3.37 31.39 1.53
N LYS A 61 2.54 32.42 1.73
CA LYS A 61 1.19 32.19 2.20
C LYS A 61 0.39 31.37 1.19
N LEU A 62 -0.51 30.54 1.70
CA LEU A 62 -1.35 29.69 0.87
C LEU A 62 -2.22 30.51 -0.11
N GLU A 63 -2.67 31.70 0.30
CA GLU A 63 -3.43 32.64 -0.54
C GLU A 63 -2.65 33.12 -1.78
N ASP A 64 -1.33 33.28 -1.68
CA ASP A 64 -0.49 33.75 -2.78
C ASP A 64 -0.27 32.64 -3.83
N LYS A 65 -0.22 31.37 -3.40
CA LYS A 65 -0.09 30.19 -4.28
C LYS A 65 -1.24 30.07 -5.29
N VAL A 66 -2.42 30.50 -4.87
CA VAL A 66 -3.66 30.30 -5.60
C VAL A 66 -4.14 31.57 -6.33
N SER A 67 -3.34 32.64 -6.30
CA SER A 67 -3.68 33.92 -6.93
C SER A 67 -3.57 33.86 -8.46
N LYS A 68 -4.45 34.64 -9.12
CA LYS A 68 -4.46 34.80 -10.59
C LYS A 68 -3.14 35.36 -11.14
N GLU A 69 -2.45 36.20 -10.37
CA GLU A 69 -1.15 36.79 -10.74
C GLU A 69 -0.03 35.73 -10.86
N ILE A 70 -0.22 34.55 -10.26
CA ILE A 70 0.71 33.41 -10.36
C ILE A 70 0.19 32.36 -11.35
N ILE A 71 -1.10 32.01 -11.27
CA ILE A 71 -1.69 30.92 -12.06
C ILE A 71 -1.77 31.27 -13.55
N ILE A 72 -2.27 32.46 -13.93
CA ILE A 72 -2.50 32.81 -15.35
C ILE A 72 -1.20 32.81 -16.16
N PRO A 73 -0.09 33.43 -15.71
CA PRO A 73 1.18 33.35 -16.42
C PRO A 73 1.68 31.91 -16.63
N LYS A 74 1.46 31.04 -15.64
CA LYS A 74 1.86 29.63 -15.71
C LYS A 74 1.05 28.85 -16.76
N ILE A 75 -0.27 29.11 -16.83
CA ILE A 75 -1.14 28.55 -17.89
C ILE A 75 -0.73 29.09 -19.27
N LYS A 76 -0.47 30.40 -19.41
CA LYS A 76 0.02 31.02 -20.66
C LYS A 76 1.31 30.36 -21.16
N ALA A 77 2.21 30.00 -20.24
CA ALA A 77 3.46 29.33 -20.55
C ALA A 77 3.34 27.81 -20.80
N ARG A 78 2.14 27.23 -20.67
CA ARG A 78 1.85 25.78 -20.81
C ARG A 78 2.72 24.91 -19.90
N LYS A 79 2.80 25.26 -18.62
CA LYS A 79 3.66 24.57 -17.66
C LYS A 79 2.85 23.76 -16.65
N PRO A 80 3.36 22.58 -16.24
CA PRO A 80 2.63 21.71 -15.33
C PRO A 80 2.52 22.33 -13.94
N PHE A 81 1.34 22.22 -13.35
CA PHE A 81 1.12 22.33 -11.91
C PHE A 81 1.53 21.02 -11.23
N ASP A 82 1.69 21.09 -9.90
CA ASP A 82 1.87 19.88 -9.09
C ASP A 82 0.65 18.97 -9.26
N SER A 83 0.87 17.65 -9.19
CA SER A 83 -0.23 16.69 -9.26
C SER A 83 -1.27 17.02 -8.18
N GLY A 84 -2.54 17.08 -8.56
CA GLY A 84 -3.63 17.39 -7.62
C GLY A 84 -4.04 18.86 -7.53
N PHE A 85 -3.45 19.78 -8.31
CA PHE A 85 -3.73 21.21 -8.19
C PHE A 85 -5.12 21.62 -8.73
N LEU A 86 -5.95 22.18 -7.84
CA LEU A 86 -7.25 22.78 -8.17
C LEU A 86 -7.12 24.28 -8.47
N ILE A 87 -7.58 24.71 -9.64
CA ILE A 87 -7.64 26.14 -9.98
C ILE A 87 -8.88 26.76 -9.31
N PRO A 88 -8.72 27.79 -8.47
CA PRO A 88 -9.84 28.46 -7.81
C PRO A 88 -10.82 29.13 -8.77
N THR A 89 -12.08 29.24 -8.34
CA THR A 89 -13.18 29.87 -9.09
C THR A 89 -12.88 31.30 -9.52
N ASP A 90 -12.31 32.12 -8.64
CA ASP A 90 -12.01 33.53 -8.91
C ASP A 90 -10.96 33.68 -10.02
N VAL A 91 -10.03 32.73 -10.12
CA VAL A 91 -9.06 32.66 -11.21
C VAL A 91 -9.72 32.13 -12.48
N LEU A 92 -10.50 31.05 -12.41
CA LEU A 92 -11.22 30.47 -13.56
C LEU A 92 -12.14 31.49 -14.25
N LEU A 93 -12.84 32.30 -13.46
CA LEU A 93 -13.77 33.33 -13.96
C LEU A 93 -13.08 34.67 -14.25
N SER A 94 -11.78 34.80 -13.99
CA SER A 94 -11.05 36.01 -14.31
C SER A 94 -10.86 36.16 -15.83
N PRO A 95 -10.78 37.40 -16.37
CA PRO A 95 -10.51 37.62 -17.78
C PRO A 95 -9.16 37.02 -18.19
N TRP A 96 -9.14 36.30 -19.29
CA TRP A 96 -7.89 35.92 -19.93
C TRP A 96 -7.23 37.17 -20.53
N PRO A 97 -5.92 37.40 -20.31
CA PRO A 97 -5.27 38.59 -20.87
C PRO A 97 -5.37 38.57 -22.40
N ASP A 98 -5.68 39.73 -22.98
CA ASP A 98 -5.75 39.93 -24.43
C ASP A 98 -6.91 39.17 -25.12
N SER A 99 -7.93 38.75 -24.37
CA SER A 99 -9.12 38.04 -24.86
C SER A 99 -10.40 38.50 -24.17
N ASN A 100 -11.55 38.33 -24.84
CA ASN A 100 -12.87 38.55 -24.26
C ASN A 100 -13.39 37.33 -23.46
N LYS A 101 -12.58 36.27 -23.35
CA LYS A 101 -12.92 35.02 -22.66
C LYS A 101 -12.35 35.00 -21.24
N ASN A 102 -12.94 34.22 -20.36
CA ASN A 102 -12.34 33.94 -19.07
C ASN A 102 -11.27 32.83 -19.16
N VAL A 103 -10.52 32.61 -18.08
CA VAL A 103 -9.48 31.57 -18.00
C VAL A 103 -10.06 30.18 -18.26
N LEU A 104 -11.23 29.86 -17.70
CA LEU A 104 -11.88 28.56 -17.87
C LEU A 104 -12.23 28.28 -19.33
N GLU A 105 -12.85 29.23 -20.03
CA GLU A 105 -13.18 29.11 -21.45
C GLU A 105 -11.92 28.84 -22.28
N HIS A 106 -10.79 29.48 -21.95
CA HIS A 106 -9.53 29.24 -22.63
C HIS A 106 -8.98 27.82 -22.38
N ILE A 107 -9.10 27.30 -21.15
CA ILE A 107 -8.70 25.93 -20.81
C ILE A 107 -9.59 24.90 -21.53
N LEU A 108 -10.90 25.14 -21.61
CA LEU A 108 -11.85 24.19 -22.20
C LEU A 108 -11.79 24.17 -23.73
N GLU A 109 -11.41 25.28 -24.38
CA GLU A 109 -11.31 25.34 -25.85
C GLU A 109 -9.98 24.80 -26.41
N ASP A 110 -8.92 24.73 -25.60
CA ASP A 110 -7.63 24.15 -25.98
C ASP A 110 -7.29 22.96 -25.08
N PRO A 111 -7.67 21.72 -25.46
CA PRO A 111 -7.40 20.51 -24.68
C PRO A 111 -5.91 20.28 -24.36
N ILE A 112 -5.00 20.88 -25.16
CA ILE A 112 -3.55 20.81 -24.94
C ILE A 112 -3.18 21.54 -23.64
N ILE A 113 -3.89 22.61 -23.27
CA ILE A 113 -3.65 23.35 -22.03
C ILE A 113 -3.90 22.43 -20.82
N SER A 114 -5.02 21.70 -20.80
CA SER A 114 -5.34 20.74 -19.74
C SER A 114 -4.26 19.64 -19.62
N LEU A 115 -3.83 19.09 -20.77
CA LEU A 115 -2.82 18.03 -20.83
C LEU A 115 -1.43 18.47 -20.32
N PHE A 116 -0.97 19.67 -20.71
CA PHE A 116 0.34 20.17 -20.31
C PHE A 116 0.36 20.79 -18.91
N CYS A 117 -0.75 21.41 -18.49
CA CYS A 117 -0.81 22.08 -17.20
C CYS A 117 -1.14 21.12 -16.05
N ARG A 118 -1.68 19.92 -16.30
CA ARG A 118 -2.06 18.96 -15.24
C ARG A 118 -2.94 19.60 -14.14
N CYS A 119 -3.84 20.50 -14.55
CA CYS A 119 -4.67 21.28 -13.64
C CYS A 119 -6.14 20.89 -13.76
N THR A 120 -6.88 20.97 -12.66
CA THR A 120 -8.30 20.64 -12.62
C THR A 120 -9.10 21.87 -12.17
N PRO A 121 -10.18 22.26 -12.87
CA PRO A 121 -11.00 23.39 -12.46
C PRO A 121 -11.74 23.08 -11.16
N ALA A 122 -11.79 24.01 -10.21
CA ALA A 122 -12.70 23.92 -9.07
C ALA A 122 -14.16 24.02 -9.55
N VAL A 123 -14.95 22.98 -9.28
CA VAL A 123 -16.35 22.86 -9.72
C VAL A 123 -17.31 23.13 -8.56
N ASP A 124 -17.20 24.32 -7.98
CA ASP A 124 -17.89 24.77 -6.77
C ASP A 124 -18.76 26.01 -7.00
N ASN A 125 -18.96 26.40 -8.26
CA ASN A 125 -19.70 27.59 -8.66
C ASN A 125 -20.58 27.35 -9.88
N LEU A 126 -21.80 27.90 -9.86
CA LEU A 126 -22.78 27.72 -10.93
C LEU A 126 -22.29 28.22 -12.30
N GLU A 127 -21.56 29.32 -12.37
CA GLU A 127 -21.07 29.88 -13.63
C GLU A 127 -19.96 29.01 -14.23
N VAL A 128 -19.09 28.45 -13.40
CA VAL A 128 -18.09 27.45 -13.83
C VAL A 128 -18.79 26.20 -14.37
N ILE A 129 -19.79 25.69 -13.66
CA ILE A 129 -20.55 24.50 -14.08
C ILE A 129 -21.27 24.73 -15.41
N LYS A 130 -21.92 25.90 -15.57
CA LYS A 130 -22.56 26.30 -16.84
C LYS A 130 -21.57 26.30 -18.00
N ASN A 131 -20.35 26.81 -17.79
CA ASN A 131 -19.31 26.81 -18.81
C ASN A 131 -18.79 25.40 -19.14
N ILE A 132 -18.62 24.53 -18.14
CA ILE A 132 -18.25 23.11 -18.33
C ILE A 132 -19.31 22.39 -19.19
N ILE A 133 -20.59 22.56 -18.86
CA ILE A 133 -21.72 21.97 -19.60
C ILE A 133 -21.78 22.52 -21.03
N LYS A 134 -21.68 23.85 -21.19
CA LYS A 134 -21.69 24.52 -22.50
C LYS A 134 -20.63 23.96 -23.47
N HIS A 135 -19.47 23.55 -22.95
CA HIS A 135 -18.37 23.01 -23.74
C HIS A 135 -18.32 21.46 -23.77
N GLY A 136 -19.28 20.77 -23.16
CA GLY A 136 -19.42 19.31 -23.23
C GLY A 136 -18.45 18.50 -22.36
N TYR A 137 -17.79 19.12 -21.38
CA TYR A 137 -16.83 18.44 -20.49
C TYR A 137 -17.50 17.84 -19.26
N TYR A 138 -18.52 16.99 -19.48
CA TYR A 138 -19.38 16.43 -18.42
C TYR A 138 -18.63 15.62 -17.36
N SER A 139 -17.44 15.08 -17.67
CA SER A 139 -16.63 14.33 -16.71
C SER A 139 -16.26 15.15 -15.47
N PHE A 140 -16.05 16.46 -15.61
CA PHE A 140 -15.75 17.34 -14.46
C PHE A 140 -16.94 17.51 -13.50
N LEU A 141 -18.15 17.15 -13.91
CA LEU A 141 -19.33 17.28 -13.06
C LEU A 141 -19.33 16.30 -11.88
N ASN A 142 -18.47 15.26 -11.91
CA ASN A 142 -18.29 14.35 -10.77
C ASN A 142 -17.80 15.08 -9.50
N MET A 143 -17.13 16.23 -9.65
CA MET A 143 -16.60 17.05 -8.56
C MET A 143 -17.58 18.11 -8.03
N VAL A 144 -18.79 18.23 -8.60
CA VAL A 144 -19.78 19.20 -8.15
C VAL A 144 -20.13 18.96 -6.67
N SER A 145 -20.21 20.05 -5.91
CA SER A 145 -20.64 20.01 -4.51
C SER A 145 -22.16 19.77 -4.41
N ILE A 146 -22.60 18.97 -3.43
CA ILE A 146 -24.01 18.58 -3.29
C ILE A 146 -24.98 19.77 -3.18
N ASN A 147 -24.54 20.88 -2.58
CA ASN A 147 -25.36 22.09 -2.44
C ASN A 147 -25.73 22.73 -3.79
N LEU A 148 -25.05 22.38 -4.89
CA LEU A 148 -25.33 22.89 -6.23
C LEU A 148 -26.16 21.92 -7.07
N TYR A 149 -26.46 20.71 -6.58
CA TYR A 149 -27.16 19.69 -7.37
C TYR A 149 -28.54 20.15 -7.85
N ASN A 150 -29.22 20.96 -7.03
CA ASN A 150 -30.56 21.47 -7.31
C ASN A 150 -30.58 22.85 -7.99
N GLU A 151 -29.42 23.44 -8.26
CA GLU A 151 -29.34 24.67 -9.01
C GLU A 151 -29.76 24.44 -10.47
N LYS A 152 -30.53 25.38 -11.01
CA LYS A 152 -31.09 25.28 -12.36
C LYS A 152 -30.04 25.66 -13.41
N ILE A 153 -29.86 24.78 -14.41
CA ILE A 153 -29.09 25.05 -15.63
C ILE A 153 -30.00 25.59 -16.72
N THR A 154 -31.20 25.02 -16.85
CA THR A 154 -32.30 25.51 -17.69
C THR A 154 -33.58 25.60 -16.84
N ASP A 155 -34.67 26.10 -17.42
CA ASP A 155 -35.95 26.23 -16.70
C ASP A 155 -36.46 24.89 -16.14
N ASP A 156 -36.11 23.79 -16.82
CA ASP A 156 -36.57 22.42 -16.63
C ASP A 156 -35.51 21.45 -16.08
N LYS A 157 -34.21 21.77 -16.10
CA LYS A 157 -33.13 20.87 -15.65
C LYS A 157 -32.24 21.47 -14.58
N THR A 158 -32.03 20.69 -13.52
CA THR A 158 -31.02 20.94 -12.50
C THR A 158 -29.65 20.38 -12.90
N ILE A 159 -28.59 20.74 -12.18
CA ILE A 159 -27.25 20.14 -12.39
C ILE A 159 -27.30 18.62 -12.21
N LEU A 160 -28.03 18.12 -11.21
CA LEU A 160 -28.17 16.69 -10.97
C LEU A 160 -28.87 15.98 -12.14
N ASP A 161 -29.87 16.62 -12.77
CA ASP A 161 -30.54 16.06 -13.94
C ASP A 161 -29.57 15.89 -15.12
N ILE A 162 -28.67 16.86 -15.34
CA ILE A 162 -27.61 16.77 -16.35
C ILE A 162 -26.61 15.65 -15.99
N MET A 163 -26.20 15.54 -14.72
CA MET A 163 -25.31 14.46 -14.29
C MET A 163 -25.93 13.07 -14.55
N ILE A 164 -27.23 12.91 -14.26
CA ILE A 164 -27.98 11.67 -14.51
C ILE A 164 -28.04 11.34 -16.00
N GLU A 165 -28.39 12.32 -16.84
CA GLU A 165 -28.47 12.17 -18.31
C GLU A 165 -27.15 11.67 -18.91
N HIS A 166 -26.03 12.16 -18.39
CA HIS A 166 -24.68 11.80 -18.83
C HIS A 166 -24.04 10.65 -18.05
N LYS A 167 -24.81 9.98 -17.17
CA LYS A 167 -24.36 8.88 -16.31
C LYS A 167 -23.15 9.21 -15.43
N ILE A 168 -23.04 10.44 -14.97
CA ILE A 168 -21.91 10.90 -14.16
C ILE A 168 -22.10 10.47 -12.70
N LEU A 169 -21.18 9.65 -12.20
CA LEU A 169 -21.11 9.29 -10.79
C LEU A 169 -20.37 10.40 -10.00
N PRO A 170 -20.99 11.01 -8.99
CA PRO A 170 -20.29 11.95 -8.12
C PRO A 170 -19.21 11.28 -7.29
N VAL A 171 -18.17 12.04 -6.93
CA VAL A 171 -17.11 11.57 -6.03
C VAL A 171 -17.66 11.49 -4.61
N THR A 172 -17.87 10.27 -4.11
CA THR A 172 -18.46 10.01 -2.78
C THR A 172 -17.71 8.90 -2.03
N LYS A 173 -17.85 8.87 -0.70
CA LYS A 173 -17.06 8.00 0.20
C LYS A 173 -17.27 6.50 0.09
N TYR A 174 -18.29 5.98 -0.60
CA TYR A 174 -18.60 4.55 -0.51
C TYR A 174 -18.78 3.86 -1.86
N VAL A 175 -18.78 4.62 -2.95
CA VAL A 175 -19.03 4.07 -4.28
C VAL A 175 -18.02 4.58 -5.29
N THR A 176 -17.62 3.70 -6.19
CA THR A 176 -16.70 3.98 -7.29
C THR A 176 -17.23 3.43 -8.62
N TYR A 177 -16.67 3.87 -9.74
CA TYR A 177 -17.10 3.45 -11.07
C TYR A 177 -16.69 2.00 -11.35
N ASN A 178 -17.57 1.23 -11.99
CA ASN A 178 -17.29 -0.16 -12.39
C ASN A 178 -16.66 -0.22 -13.79
N SER A 179 -15.41 0.17 -13.94
CA SER A 179 -14.72 0.02 -15.24
C SER A 179 -13.29 -0.47 -15.09
N ASP A 180 -13.00 -1.58 -15.77
CA ASP A 180 -11.68 -2.04 -16.26
C ASP A 180 -10.98 -1.04 -17.21
N LEU A 181 -11.46 0.21 -17.27
CA LEU A 181 -10.81 1.32 -17.97
C LEU A 181 -10.05 2.11 -16.92
N GLY A 182 -8.73 1.95 -16.94
CA GLY A 182 -7.83 2.60 -16.02
C GLY A 182 -8.05 4.10 -15.92
N ILE A 183 -7.86 4.59 -14.69
CA ILE A 183 -7.23 5.87 -14.44
C ILE A 183 -8.07 7.09 -14.87
N LEU A 184 -8.95 7.52 -13.97
CA LEU A 184 -8.97 8.94 -13.59
C LEU A 184 -8.15 9.07 -12.30
N GLU A 185 -6.85 8.77 -12.39
CA GLU A 185 -5.89 9.21 -11.35
C GLU A 185 -6.01 10.73 -11.21
N ASN A 186 -6.07 11.16 -9.96
CA ASN A 186 -6.17 12.55 -9.50
C ASN A 186 -7.59 13.14 -9.51
N ILE A 187 -8.54 12.44 -8.87
CA ILE A 187 -9.67 13.14 -8.26
C ILE A 187 -9.11 14.00 -7.11
N CYS A 188 -8.93 15.29 -7.37
CA CYS A 188 -8.31 16.26 -6.46
C CYS A 188 -9.23 16.68 -5.30
N LYS A 189 -10.43 16.08 -5.20
CA LYS A 189 -11.45 16.43 -4.20
C LYS A 189 -11.63 15.27 -3.25
N GLU A 190 -11.58 15.55 -1.94
CA GLU A 190 -11.90 14.56 -0.93
C GLU A 190 -13.31 13.99 -1.18
N PRO A 191 -13.47 12.65 -1.13
CA PRO A 191 -14.77 12.04 -1.30
C PRO A 191 -15.78 12.56 -0.27
N GLN A 192 -16.97 12.92 -0.74
CA GLN A 192 -18.04 13.46 0.11
C GLN A 192 -18.87 12.33 0.71
N ASP A 193 -19.23 12.46 1.99
CA ASP A 193 -20.20 11.56 2.64
C ASP A 193 -21.64 12.04 2.36
N ILE A 194 -22.10 11.83 1.12
CA ILE A 194 -23.37 12.39 0.64
C ILE A 194 -24.32 11.34 0.08
N LEU A 195 -23.96 10.05 0.16
CA LEU A 195 -24.73 8.98 -0.47
C LEU A 195 -26.18 8.90 0.07
N LEU A 196 -26.35 9.22 1.35
CA LEU A 196 -27.65 9.23 2.04
C LEU A 196 -28.28 10.62 2.14
N ALA A 197 -27.64 11.65 1.58
CA ALA A 197 -28.18 13.01 1.61
C ALA A 197 -29.40 13.11 0.68
N LYS A 198 -30.44 13.82 1.12
CA LYS A 198 -31.63 14.09 0.30
C LYS A 198 -31.27 15.10 -0.79
N VAL A 199 -31.39 14.67 -2.04
CA VAL A 199 -31.07 15.49 -3.23
C VAL A 199 -32.31 15.82 -4.06
N LYS A 200 -33.39 15.04 -3.95
CA LYS A 200 -34.73 15.39 -4.45
C LYS A 200 -35.74 15.32 -3.30
N GLU A 201 -36.91 15.96 -3.45
CA GLU A 201 -37.89 16.25 -2.37
C GLU A 201 -38.10 15.11 -1.36
N ASP A 202 -37.99 13.83 -1.78
CA ASP A 202 -38.00 12.69 -0.85
C ASP A 202 -36.96 11.59 -1.16
N LYS A 203 -35.95 11.84 -2.01
CA LYS A 203 -34.98 10.82 -2.44
C LYS A 203 -33.55 11.17 -2.05
N THR A 204 -32.87 10.18 -1.49
CA THR A 204 -31.43 10.18 -1.24
C THR A 204 -30.66 10.11 -2.57
N LEU A 205 -29.39 10.51 -2.56
CA LEU A 205 -28.53 10.37 -3.72
C LEU A 205 -28.46 8.90 -4.18
N LEU A 206 -28.33 7.94 -3.26
CA LEU A 206 -28.33 6.51 -3.59
C LEU A 206 -29.62 6.07 -4.31
N GLU A 207 -30.79 6.45 -3.80
CA GLU A 207 -32.08 6.14 -4.44
C GLU A 207 -32.09 6.70 -5.88
N VAL A 208 -31.64 7.94 -6.08
CA VAL A 208 -31.55 8.56 -7.41
C VAL A 208 -30.57 7.82 -8.33
N LEU A 209 -29.40 7.42 -7.85
CA LEU A 209 -28.41 6.68 -8.64
C LEU A 209 -28.94 5.31 -9.08
N LEU A 210 -29.65 4.62 -8.17
CA LEU A 210 -30.24 3.30 -8.43
C LEU A 210 -31.38 3.36 -9.45
N GLU A 211 -32.34 4.26 -9.25
CA GLU A 211 -33.49 4.44 -10.14
C GLU A 211 -33.09 4.78 -11.58
N ASN A 212 -31.98 5.52 -11.74
CA ASN A 212 -31.48 5.95 -13.04
C ASN A 212 -30.41 5.01 -13.63
N ASN A 213 -30.18 3.84 -13.01
CA ASN A 213 -29.20 2.84 -13.45
C ASN A 213 -27.80 3.42 -13.69
N ILE A 214 -27.36 4.31 -12.80
CA ILE A 214 -25.98 4.81 -12.82
C ILE A 214 -25.04 3.66 -12.42
N PRO A 215 -24.01 3.34 -13.23
CA PRO A 215 -23.11 2.24 -12.92
C PRO A 215 -22.17 2.62 -11.78
N PHE A 216 -22.21 1.87 -10.68
CA PHE A 216 -21.26 1.97 -9.58
C PHE A 216 -21.12 0.62 -8.88
N ILE A 217 -20.02 0.47 -8.12
CA ILE A 217 -19.80 -0.59 -7.14
C ILE A 217 -19.53 0.05 -5.77
N PHE A 218 -19.74 -0.71 -4.70
CA PHE A 218 -19.30 -0.27 -3.38
C PHE A 218 -17.78 -0.44 -3.24
N ASP A 219 -17.12 0.60 -2.74
CA ASP A 219 -15.74 0.49 -2.28
C ASP A 219 -15.73 -0.36 -1.00
N LYS A 220 -15.02 -1.49 -1.02
CA LYS A 220 -15.04 -2.44 0.10
C LYS A 220 -14.46 -1.83 1.38
N ASP A 221 -13.32 -1.15 1.27
CA ASP A 221 -12.57 -0.66 2.43
C ASP A 221 -13.28 0.52 3.10
N ASP A 222 -13.83 1.42 2.30
CA ASP A 222 -14.55 2.57 2.84
C ASP A 222 -15.93 2.17 3.36
N LEU A 223 -16.63 1.25 2.68
CA LEU A 223 -17.89 0.71 3.18
C LEU A 223 -17.67 -0.06 4.48
N GLU A 224 -16.58 -0.83 4.63
CA GLU A 224 -16.26 -1.54 5.87
C GLU A 224 -16.04 -0.59 7.05
N LYS A 225 -15.39 0.55 6.83
CA LYS A 225 -15.15 1.58 7.86
C LYS A 225 -16.37 2.48 8.12
N ALA A 226 -17.40 2.41 7.29
CA ALA A 226 -18.58 3.25 7.41
C ALA A 226 -19.31 3.01 8.75
N PRO A 227 -19.90 4.06 9.37
CA PRO A 227 -20.74 3.90 10.55
C PRO A 227 -21.87 2.89 10.32
N LEU A 228 -22.21 2.12 11.35
CA LEU A 228 -23.22 1.06 11.24
C LEU A 228 -24.56 1.57 10.71
N GLU A 229 -24.98 2.77 11.13
CA GLU A 229 -26.23 3.39 10.66
C GLU A 229 -26.20 3.75 9.17
N VAL A 230 -25.02 4.11 8.64
CA VAL A 230 -24.83 4.35 7.20
C VAL A 230 -24.98 3.03 6.44
N LYS A 231 -24.31 1.96 6.89
CA LYS A 231 -24.44 0.62 6.28
C LYS A 231 -25.88 0.12 6.29
N LYS A 232 -26.61 0.31 7.40
CA LYS A 232 -28.03 -0.06 7.55
C LYS A 232 -28.92 0.70 6.56
N ALA A 233 -28.72 2.00 6.43
CA ALA A 233 -29.51 2.83 5.51
C ALA A 233 -29.25 2.46 4.05
N ILE A 234 -27.98 2.22 3.67
CA ILE A 234 -27.62 1.75 2.32
C ILE A 234 -28.26 0.39 2.03
N LEU A 235 -28.16 -0.58 2.95
CA LEU A 235 -28.78 -1.91 2.79
C LEU A 235 -30.29 -1.82 2.59
N LEU A 236 -30.97 -1.00 3.40
CA LEU A 236 -32.41 -0.80 3.30
C LEU A 236 -32.81 -0.26 1.93
N ILE A 237 -32.07 0.73 1.42
CA ILE A 237 -32.31 1.33 0.09
C ILE A 237 -32.07 0.30 -1.01
N CYS A 238 -30.93 -0.40 -1.02
CA CYS A 238 -30.64 -1.43 -2.02
C CYS A 238 -31.67 -2.58 -2.01
N THR A 239 -32.20 -2.92 -0.84
CA THR A 239 -33.26 -3.94 -0.67
C THR A 239 -34.58 -3.47 -1.27
N LYS A 240 -34.99 -2.22 -1.01
CA LYS A 240 -36.20 -1.64 -1.59
C LYS A 240 -36.14 -1.62 -3.13
N GLU A 241 -34.97 -1.30 -3.68
CA GLU A 241 -34.73 -1.23 -5.14
C GLU A 241 -34.39 -2.60 -5.77
N ASN A 242 -34.46 -3.70 -5.01
CA ASN A 242 -34.18 -5.07 -5.48
C ASN A 242 -32.80 -5.25 -6.15
N ARG A 243 -31.77 -4.54 -5.69
CA ARG A 243 -30.39 -4.61 -6.20
C ARG A 243 -29.59 -5.70 -5.51
N LEU A 244 -29.95 -6.95 -5.78
CA LEU A 244 -29.33 -8.15 -5.19
C LEU A 244 -27.81 -8.23 -5.43
N ASP A 245 -27.34 -7.69 -6.55
CA ASP A 245 -25.93 -7.57 -6.90
C ASP A 245 -25.15 -6.70 -5.90
N LEU A 246 -25.79 -5.65 -5.38
CA LEU A 246 -25.21 -4.69 -4.45
C LEU A 246 -25.42 -5.08 -2.98
N ILE A 247 -26.56 -5.72 -2.67
CA ILE A 247 -26.88 -6.23 -1.32
C ILE A 247 -25.81 -7.20 -0.82
N ARG A 248 -25.26 -8.04 -1.71
CA ARG A 248 -24.16 -8.97 -1.38
C ARG A 248 -22.93 -8.24 -0.83
N TYR A 249 -22.46 -7.17 -1.49
CA TYR A 249 -21.28 -6.40 -1.04
C TYR A 249 -21.49 -5.80 0.35
N ILE A 250 -22.70 -5.31 0.63
CA ILE A 250 -23.04 -4.73 1.93
C ILE A 250 -23.12 -5.82 2.99
N TYR A 251 -23.74 -6.97 2.67
CA TYR A 251 -23.82 -8.12 3.57
C TYR A 251 -22.45 -8.68 3.90
N ASP A 252 -21.56 -8.78 2.92
CA ASP A 252 -20.16 -9.18 3.11
C ASP A 252 -19.42 -8.17 4.02
N SER A 253 -19.72 -6.87 3.95
CA SER A 253 -19.18 -5.86 4.89
C SER A 253 -19.71 -5.97 6.33
N PHE A 254 -20.93 -6.49 6.52
CA PHE A 254 -21.50 -6.79 7.83
C PHE A 254 -20.91 -8.09 8.39
N ILE A 255 -20.77 -9.12 7.55
CA ILE A 255 -20.10 -10.36 7.88
C ILE A 255 -18.64 -10.07 8.21
N ASP A 256 -17.91 -9.27 7.46
CA ASP A 256 -16.51 -8.92 7.74
C ASP A 256 -16.38 -8.15 9.07
N SER A 257 -17.31 -7.28 9.46
CA SER A 257 -17.27 -6.68 10.81
C SER A 257 -17.53 -7.69 11.95
N THR A 258 -18.30 -8.75 11.67
CA THR A 258 -18.59 -9.84 12.60
C THR A 258 -17.49 -10.91 12.57
N ASN A 259 -16.84 -11.11 11.42
CA ASN A 259 -15.64 -11.90 11.19
C ASN A 259 -14.41 -11.15 11.66
N LEU A 260 -14.39 -9.83 11.82
CA LEU A 260 -13.31 -9.09 12.45
C LEU A 260 -13.46 -9.16 13.97
N ALA A 261 -14.70 -9.22 14.49
CA ALA A 261 -14.98 -9.55 15.89
C ALA A 261 -14.76 -11.05 16.18
N MET A 262 -15.12 -11.93 15.24
CA MET A 262 -14.88 -13.37 15.28
C MET A 262 -13.47 -13.77 14.83
N GLU A 263 -12.69 -12.93 14.15
CA GLU A 263 -11.24 -13.05 13.90
C GLU A 263 -10.53 -12.48 15.10
N LYS A 264 -11.02 -11.42 15.74
CA LYS A 264 -10.50 -11.03 17.07
C LYS A 264 -10.82 -12.07 18.14
N MET A 265 -11.90 -12.86 18.00
CA MET A 265 -12.19 -14.02 18.86
C MET A 265 -11.59 -15.35 18.37
N LYS A 266 -11.41 -15.58 17.05
CA LYS A 266 -10.70 -16.74 16.47
C LYS A 266 -9.20 -16.57 16.60
N ASN A 267 -8.66 -15.35 16.58
CA ASN A 267 -7.27 -15.06 16.97
C ASN A 267 -7.07 -15.15 18.49
N TYR A 268 -8.14 -15.40 19.26
CA TYR A 268 -8.06 -15.77 20.68
C TYR A 268 -8.30 -17.27 20.93
N ASN A 269 -8.82 -18.03 19.96
CA ASN A 269 -9.23 -19.44 20.15
C ASN A 269 -8.91 -20.38 18.96
N GLN A 270 -8.11 -19.95 17.98
CA GLN A 270 -7.42 -20.88 17.10
C GLN A 270 -6.24 -21.44 17.89
N ASP A 271 -6.54 -22.55 18.55
CA ASP A 271 -5.65 -23.69 18.73
C ASP A 271 -5.01 -24.08 17.37
N ASP A 272 -4.15 -23.23 16.84
CA ASP A 272 -2.89 -23.70 16.27
C ASP A 272 -1.93 -23.85 17.46
N THR A 273 -2.30 -24.74 18.38
CA THR A 273 -1.31 -25.63 18.97
C THR A 273 -0.44 -26.10 17.83
N ILE A 274 0.79 -25.58 17.80
CA ILE A 274 2.00 -26.31 17.47
C ILE A 274 1.64 -27.45 16.51
N LYS A 275 1.58 -27.17 15.20
CA LYS A 275 1.95 -28.22 14.25
C LYS A 275 3.34 -28.61 14.72
N THR A 276 3.39 -29.75 15.41
CA THR A 276 4.59 -30.31 16.01
C THR A 276 5.59 -30.52 14.90
N TYR A 277 6.37 -29.48 14.59
CA TYR A 277 7.79 -29.69 14.51
C TYR A 277 8.11 -30.48 15.76
N LYS A 278 8.45 -31.76 15.62
CA LYS A 278 9.03 -32.49 16.74
C LYS A 278 10.34 -31.76 17.00
N ILE A 279 10.29 -30.76 17.90
CA ILE A 279 11.47 -30.09 18.40
C ILE A 279 12.33 -31.22 18.95
N PRO A 280 13.52 -31.47 18.38
CA PRO A 280 14.40 -32.52 18.85
C PRO A 280 14.56 -32.37 20.36
N LEU A 281 14.52 -33.48 21.11
CA LEU A 281 14.57 -33.44 22.58
C LEU A 281 15.76 -32.61 23.09
N GLU A 282 16.89 -32.70 22.39
CA GLU A 282 18.12 -31.94 22.63
C GLU A 282 18.01 -30.42 22.45
N PHE A 283 16.94 -29.91 21.84
CA PHE A 283 16.73 -28.48 21.55
C PHE A 283 15.57 -27.86 22.33
N GLN A 284 14.78 -28.66 23.04
CA GLN A 284 13.58 -28.19 23.74
C GLN A 284 13.90 -27.20 24.86
N ASP A 285 14.98 -27.44 25.60
CA ASP A 285 15.34 -26.56 26.72
C ASP A 285 15.86 -25.21 26.24
N LYS A 286 16.57 -25.18 25.11
CA LYS A 286 17.02 -23.93 24.46
C LYS A 286 15.83 -23.10 23.94
N VAL A 287 14.86 -23.74 23.30
CA VAL A 287 13.63 -23.06 22.85
C VAL A 287 12.84 -22.50 24.04
N LYS A 288 12.76 -23.23 25.16
CA LYS A 288 12.12 -22.70 26.39
C LYS A 288 12.86 -21.49 26.93
N GLU A 289 14.19 -21.54 26.99
CA GLU A 289 15.04 -20.42 27.42
C GLU A 289 14.80 -19.18 26.54
N PHE A 290 14.82 -19.35 25.21
CA PHE A 290 14.50 -18.29 24.25
C PHE A 290 13.15 -17.62 24.56
N TYR A 291 12.08 -18.40 24.72
CA TYR A 291 10.77 -17.85 25.06
C TYR A 291 10.74 -17.14 26.42
N GLN A 292 11.42 -17.69 27.42
CA GLN A 292 11.48 -17.09 28.75
C GLN A 292 12.16 -15.72 28.74
N VAL A 293 13.29 -15.60 28.04
CA VAL A 293 14.05 -14.36 27.92
C VAL A 293 13.23 -13.29 27.19
N TYR A 294 12.57 -13.65 26.08
CA TYR A 294 11.73 -12.72 25.31
C TYR A 294 10.36 -12.41 25.94
N ALA A 295 9.98 -13.09 27.02
CA ALA A 295 8.81 -12.75 27.84
C ALA A 295 9.11 -11.62 28.85
N THR A 296 10.36 -11.18 28.97
CA THR A 296 10.80 -10.13 29.91
C THR A 296 11.11 -8.81 29.20
N GLY A 297 10.90 -7.67 29.88
CA GLY A 297 11.13 -6.34 29.32
C GLY A 297 10.08 -5.93 28.28
N THR A 298 10.49 -5.35 27.15
CA THR A 298 9.59 -5.06 26.03
C THR A 298 9.12 -6.36 25.38
N SER A 299 7.80 -6.57 25.35
CA SER A 299 7.19 -7.80 24.82
C SER A 299 7.34 -7.90 23.31
N SER A 300 7.74 -9.09 22.83
CA SER A 300 7.75 -9.41 21.41
C SER A 300 6.41 -10.00 20.95
N SER A 301 6.06 -9.79 19.67
CA SER A 301 4.93 -10.45 19.02
C SER A 301 5.13 -11.96 18.99
N LYS A 302 4.14 -12.71 19.48
CA LYS A 302 4.20 -14.18 19.56
C LYS A 302 4.41 -14.82 18.20
N GLU A 303 3.73 -14.29 17.19
CA GLU A 303 3.78 -14.76 15.80
C GLU A 303 5.21 -14.71 15.23
N ILE A 304 5.99 -13.68 15.60
CA ILE A 304 7.36 -13.53 15.12
C ILE A 304 8.33 -14.38 15.94
N LEU A 305 8.07 -14.57 17.24
CA LEU A 305 8.82 -15.54 18.05
C LEU A 305 8.66 -16.96 17.51
N ASP A 306 7.43 -17.35 17.13
CA ASP A 306 7.14 -18.64 16.50
C ASP A 306 7.88 -18.77 15.15
N LEU A 307 7.96 -17.69 14.37
CA LEU A 307 8.72 -17.64 13.12
C LEU A 307 10.23 -17.79 13.34
N ALA A 308 10.77 -17.16 14.40
CA ALA A 308 12.16 -17.30 14.80
C ALA A 308 12.49 -18.77 15.15
N VAL A 309 11.66 -19.42 15.97
CA VAL A 309 11.82 -20.85 16.28
C VAL A 309 11.76 -21.71 15.01
N LYS A 310 10.82 -21.43 14.11
CA LYS A 310 10.73 -22.12 12.81
C LYS A 310 12.02 -21.94 11.97
N SER A 311 12.63 -20.76 11.99
CA SER A 311 13.92 -20.50 11.34
C SER A 311 15.03 -21.41 11.87
N PHE A 312 15.21 -21.45 13.19
CA PHE A 312 16.25 -22.29 13.80
C PHE A 312 16.02 -23.77 13.51
N LEU A 313 14.78 -24.25 13.63
CA LEU A 313 14.45 -25.65 13.37
C LEU A 313 14.68 -26.06 11.91
N ASN A 314 14.39 -25.18 10.94
CA ASN A 314 14.72 -25.43 9.54
C ASN A 314 16.25 -25.46 9.34
N CYS A 315 16.98 -24.55 10.00
CA CYS A 315 18.42 -24.49 9.94
C CYS A 315 19.08 -25.73 10.56
N LEU A 316 18.49 -26.37 11.59
CA LEU A 316 19.01 -27.62 12.18
C LEU A 316 19.17 -28.74 11.15
N GLY A 317 18.28 -28.81 10.14
CA GLY A 317 18.35 -29.81 9.07
C GLY A 317 19.48 -29.57 8.06
N VAL A 318 20.10 -28.39 8.08
CA VAL A 318 21.10 -27.93 7.11
C VAL A 318 22.46 -27.70 7.79
N ASN A 319 22.48 -27.01 8.93
CA ASN A 319 23.67 -26.66 9.70
C ASN A 319 23.33 -26.50 11.19
N LYS A 320 23.56 -27.55 11.98
CA LYS A 320 23.24 -27.59 13.42
C LYS A 320 23.98 -26.51 14.22
N THR A 321 25.25 -26.25 13.90
CA THR A 321 26.08 -25.28 14.61
C THR A 321 25.50 -23.88 14.46
N VAL A 322 25.31 -23.42 13.22
CA VAL A 322 24.71 -22.10 12.92
C VAL A 322 23.32 -21.93 13.55
N ALA A 323 22.50 -22.98 13.58
CA ALA A 323 21.18 -22.92 14.20
C ALA A 323 21.22 -22.73 15.73
N THR A 324 22.22 -23.32 16.39
CA THR A 324 22.40 -23.21 17.84
C THR A 324 23.00 -21.86 18.19
N ASP A 325 24.07 -21.52 17.49
CA ASP A 325 24.85 -20.30 17.61
C ASP A 325 23.96 -19.04 17.47
N ASP A 326 23.10 -18.97 16.45
CA ASP A 326 22.22 -17.80 16.27
C ASP A 326 21.14 -17.69 17.35
N MET A 327 20.63 -18.83 17.86
CA MET A 327 19.66 -18.83 18.95
C MET A 327 20.32 -18.35 20.25
N ASP A 328 21.54 -18.81 20.52
CA ASP A 328 22.36 -18.40 21.66
C ASP A 328 22.65 -16.90 21.59
N CYS A 329 23.00 -16.40 20.40
CA CYS A 329 23.22 -14.98 20.20
C CYS A 329 21.96 -14.15 20.45
N LEU A 330 20.78 -14.56 19.99
CA LEU A 330 19.55 -13.80 20.23
C LEU A 330 19.15 -13.80 21.71
N ILE A 331 19.35 -14.91 22.41
CA ILE A 331 19.18 -14.97 23.86
C ILE A 331 20.11 -13.95 24.52
N TRP A 332 21.39 -13.94 24.14
CA TRP A 332 22.37 -12.98 24.66
C TRP A 332 21.99 -11.53 24.33
N ILE A 333 21.63 -11.21 23.08
CA ILE A 333 21.20 -9.87 22.66
C ILE A 333 20.04 -9.40 23.54
N LYS A 334 19.01 -10.22 23.75
CA LYS A 334 17.86 -9.81 24.57
C LYS A 334 18.22 -9.61 26.05
N GLN A 335 19.20 -10.36 26.57
CA GLN A 335 19.69 -10.22 27.94
C GLN A 335 20.50 -8.93 28.12
N GLU A 336 21.39 -8.60 27.18
CA GLU A 336 22.22 -7.40 27.22
C GLU A 336 21.48 -6.13 26.79
N TYR A 337 20.51 -6.26 25.88
CA TYR A 337 19.68 -5.19 25.31
C TYR A 337 18.19 -5.48 25.59
N PRO A 338 17.68 -5.19 26.81
CA PRO A 338 16.32 -5.56 27.21
C PRO A 338 15.18 -4.95 26.37
N HIS A 339 15.45 -3.87 25.64
CA HIS A 339 14.49 -3.26 24.72
C HIS A 339 14.45 -3.94 23.35
N PHE A 340 15.43 -4.81 23.04
CA PHE A 340 15.41 -5.62 21.84
C PHE A 340 14.14 -6.45 21.75
N HIS A 341 13.36 -6.33 20.68
CA HIS A 341 12.13 -7.11 20.54
C HIS A 341 11.74 -7.36 19.07
N PHE A 342 10.84 -8.31 18.88
CA PHE A 342 10.23 -8.58 17.58
C PHE A 342 8.84 -7.92 17.49
N GLU A 343 8.59 -7.17 16.43
CA GLU A 343 7.30 -6.51 16.16
C GLU A 343 6.65 -7.14 14.91
N TYR A 344 5.41 -7.60 15.03
CA TYR A 344 4.56 -7.83 13.86
C TYR A 344 3.85 -6.52 13.49
N ASN A 345 4.12 -6.00 12.30
CA ASN A 345 3.46 -4.78 11.81
C ASN A 345 3.21 -4.81 10.29
N LYS A 346 1.98 -5.14 9.90
CA LYS A 346 1.56 -5.22 8.49
C LYS A 346 1.69 -3.91 7.68
N ASN A 347 1.91 -2.76 8.32
CA ASN A 347 1.89 -1.44 7.66
C ASN A 347 3.27 -0.76 7.62
N LYS A 348 4.29 -1.26 8.33
CA LYS A 348 5.60 -0.61 8.43
C LYS A 348 6.67 -1.22 7.51
N GLY A 349 6.34 -2.28 6.77
CA GLY A 349 7.33 -3.07 6.06
C GLY A 349 8.14 -3.97 7.00
N SER A 350 9.05 -4.74 6.41
CA SER A 350 10.02 -5.56 7.15
C SER A 350 11.38 -4.84 7.20
N PHE A 351 11.96 -4.72 8.40
CA PHE A 351 13.27 -4.09 8.60
C PHE A 351 13.85 -4.43 9.98
N PHE A 352 15.18 -4.35 10.08
CA PHE A 352 15.91 -4.22 11.33
C PHE A 352 16.24 -2.75 11.62
N SER A 353 15.94 -2.31 12.85
CA SER A 353 16.32 -0.99 13.35
C SER A 353 17.30 -1.12 14.51
N ALA A 354 18.58 -0.84 14.26
CA ALA A 354 19.61 -0.81 15.29
C ALA A 354 19.29 0.21 16.40
N GLY A 355 18.92 1.44 16.02
CA GLY A 355 18.59 2.50 16.98
C GLY A 355 17.24 2.31 17.70
N GLY A 356 16.39 1.42 17.20
CA GLY A 356 15.13 1.02 17.85
C GLY A 356 15.19 -0.35 18.50
N GLU A 357 16.32 -1.06 18.41
CA GLU A 357 16.49 -2.46 18.85
C GLU A 357 15.30 -3.34 18.43
N THR A 358 14.88 -3.28 17.17
CA THR A 358 13.65 -3.97 16.74
C THR A 358 13.84 -4.65 15.40
N ILE A 359 13.35 -5.89 15.31
CA ILE A 359 13.07 -6.53 14.02
C ILE A 359 11.56 -6.44 13.79
N SER A 360 11.15 -5.66 12.80
CA SER A 360 9.76 -5.54 12.34
C SER A 360 9.55 -6.46 11.15
N ILE A 361 8.46 -7.22 11.16
CA ILE A 361 8.06 -8.10 10.05
C ILE A 361 6.61 -7.80 9.65
N GLU A 362 6.38 -7.56 8.36
CA GLU A 362 5.05 -7.26 7.84
C GLU A 362 4.22 -8.52 7.53
N ASN A 363 4.88 -9.62 7.17
CA ASN A 363 4.26 -10.90 6.83
C ASN A 363 4.85 -12.02 7.70
N PRO A 364 4.15 -12.48 8.75
CA PRO A 364 4.65 -13.47 9.69
C PRO A 364 4.77 -14.87 9.09
N ASN A 365 4.37 -15.06 7.82
CA ASN A 365 4.54 -16.32 7.10
C ASN A 365 5.82 -16.35 6.24
N CYS A 366 6.47 -15.22 6.02
CA CYS A 366 7.62 -15.11 5.11
C CYS A 366 8.95 -15.35 5.84
N LEU A 367 9.38 -16.62 5.87
CA LEU A 367 10.60 -17.02 6.60
C LEU A 367 11.88 -16.38 6.05
N ALA A 368 11.99 -16.23 4.72
CA ALA A 368 13.21 -15.68 4.11
C ALA A 368 13.42 -14.21 4.47
N ILE A 369 12.37 -13.39 4.46
CA ILE A 369 12.43 -11.98 4.89
C ILE A 369 12.81 -11.89 6.37
N PHE A 370 12.18 -12.72 7.22
CA PHE A 370 12.58 -12.77 8.63
C PHE A 370 14.07 -13.12 8.79
N ASN A 371 14.57 -14.11 8.06
CA ASN A 371 15.98 -14.50 8.14
C ASN A 371 16.93 -13.41 7.64
N HIS A 372 16.51 -12.61 6.65
CA HIS A 372 17.26 -11.46 6.16
C HIS A 372 17.39 -10.40 7.27
N GLU A 373 16.28 -10.00 7.90
CA GLU A 373 16.33 -9.00 8.99
C GLU A 373 17.05 -9.52 10.23
N LEU A 374 16.89 -10.81 10.53
CA LEU A 374 17.64 -11.48 11.57
C LEU A 374 19.15 -11.41 11.31
N ALA A 375 19.58 -11.61 10.07
CA ALA A 375 20.99 -11.54 9.71
C ALA A 375 21.57 -10.14 9.90
N HIS A 376 20.81 -9.08 9.59
CA HIS A 376 21.21 -7.70 9.90
C HIS A 376 21.41 -7.50 11.40
N ALA A 377 20.49 -7.99 12.23
CA ALA A 377 20.62 -7.90 13.69
C ALA A 377 21.82 -8.67 14.23
N LEU A 378 21.97 -9.93 13.83
CA LEU A 378 23.11 -10.76 14.25
C LEU A 378 24.44 -10.12 13.83
N HIS A 379 24.53 -9.64 12.59
CA HIS A 379 25.72 -8.95 12.12
C HIS A 379 26.03 -7.70 12.97
N HIS A 380 25.02 -6.88 13.26
CA HIS A 380 25.17 -5.66 14.04
C HIS A 380 25.71 -5.90 15.46
N TYR A 381 25.21 -6.94 16.15
CA TYR A 381 25.56 -7.18 17.56
C TYR A 381 26.76 -8.11 17.76
N ILE A 382 27.06 -8.99 16.80
CA ILE A 382 28.18 -9.95 16.91
C ILE A 382 29.48 -9.35 16.36
N ILE A 383 29.38 -8.62 15.26
CA ILE A 383 30.53 -8.11 14.53
C ILE A 383 30.54 -6.61 14.76
N ASP A 384 31.23 -6.17 15.83
CA ASP A 384 31.44 -4.76 16.20
C ASP A 384 32.33 -4.04 15.18
N ASP A 385 31.90 -4.04 13.92
CA ASP A 385 32.43 -3.15 12.91
C ASP A 385 31.38 -2.96 11.81
N SER A 386 30.90 -1.72 11.72
CA SER A 386 30.02 -1.23 10.65
C SER A 386 30.63 -1.32 9.23
N LEU A 387 31.82 -1.91 9.08
CA LEU A 387 32.66 -1.91 7.89
C LEU A 387 32.71 -3.29 7.23
N ALA A 388 32.57 -3.33 5.90
CA ALA A 388 32.82 -4.57 5.17
C ALA A 388 34.27 -5.05 5.40
N PRO A 389 34.50 -6.32 5.79
CA PRO A 389 35.83 -6.84 6.08
C PRO A 389 36.81 -6.57 4.94
N SER A 390 38.05 -6.21 5.28
CA SER A 390 39.09 -5.87 4.29
C SER A 390 39.30 -6.95 3.22
N ALA A 391 39.07 -8.22 3.57
CA ALA A 391 39.14 -9.36 2.66
C ALA A 391 38.05 -9.36 1.55
N ILE A 392 36.94 -8.64 1.75
CA ILE A 392 35.77 -8.59 0.86
C ILE A 392 35.74 -7.28 0.05
N GLN A 393 36.33 -6.20 0.56
CA GLN A 393 36.37 -4.87 -0.09
C GLN A 393 36.76 -4.91 -1.58
N GLY A 394 37.75 -5.74 -1.96
CA GLY A 394 38.20 -5.86 -3.35
C GLY A 394 37.14 -6.42 -4.30
N GLU A 395 36.25 -7.31 -3.83
CA GLU A 395 35.15 -7.85 -4.64
C GLU A 395 33.96 -6.89 -4.68
N ILE A 396 33.70 -6.15 -3.60
CA ILE A 396 32.70 -5.07 -3.58
C ILE A 396 33.06 -3.99 -4.59
N GLU A 397 34.33 -3.57 -4.64
CA GLU A 397 34.77 -2.56 -5.61
C GLU A 397 34.73 -3.08 -7.05
N LEU A 398 34.98 -4.38 -7.26
CA LEU A 398 34.83 -5.00 -8.57
C LEU A 398 33.36 -4.94 -9.03
N GLY A 399 32.42 -5.38 -8.19
CA GLY A 399 30.98 -5.33 -8.49
C GLY A 399 30.50 -3.89 -8.78
N ARG A 400 30.94 -2.93 -7.96
CA ARG A 400 30.71 -1.50 -8.18
C ARG A 400 31.25 -1.01 -9.52
N LYS A 401 32.47 -1.40 -9.90
CA LYS A 401 33.05 -0.98 -11.19
C LYS A 401 32.27 -1.56 -12.37
N GLU A 402 31.83 -2.80 -12.25
CA GLU A 402 31.07 -3.49 -13.29
C GLU A 402 29.63 -2.98 -13.42
N SER A 403 29.05 -2.42 -12.36
CA SER A 403 27.68 -1.86 -12.37
C SER A 403 27.53 -0.69 -13.35
N TYR A 404 28.61 0.02 -13.67
CA TYR A 404 28.62 1.08 -14.67
C TYR A 404 28.52 0.57 -16.13
N ASP A 405 28.65 -0.73 -16.38
CA ASP A 405 28.41 -1.32 -17.69
C ASP A 405 26.91 -1.60 -17.90
N ASN A 406 26.23 -0.61 -18.50
CA ASN A 406 24.80 -0.67 -18.78
C ASN A 406 24.39 -1.88 -19.64
N LEU A 407 25.24 -2.35 -20.56
CA LEU A 407 24.92 -3.50 -21.41
C LEU A 407 24.99 -4.79 -20.60
N LYS A 408 26.01 -4.92 -19.74
CA LYS A 408 26.12 -6.03 -18.79
C LYS A 408 24.93 -6.06 -17.82
N MET A 409 24.58 -4.92 -17.22
CA MET A 409 23.46 -4.85 -16.28
C MET A 409 22.12 -5.20 -16.93
N LYS A 410 21.90 -4.74 -18.17
CA LYS A 410 20.70 -5.10 -18.93
C LYS A 410 20.62 -6.59 -19.25
N ALA A 411 21.76 -7.23 -19.57
CA ALA A 411 21.80 -8.66 -19.83
C ALA A 411 21.46 -9.46 -18.57
N ILE A 412 22.04 -9.09 -17.43
CA ILE A 412 21.76 -9.71 -16.12
C ILE A 412 20.29 -9.53 -15.73
N TYR A 413 19.76 -8.31 -15.86
CA TYR A 413 18.35 -8.02 -15.60
C TYR A 413 17.41 -8.91 -16.43
N ASN A 414 17.65 -9.01 -17.74
CA ASN A 414 16.80 -9.83 -18.63
C ASN A 414 16.84 -11.32 -18.26
N GLU A 415 18.01 -11.82 -17.87
CA GLU A 415 18.16 -13.20 -17.41
C GLU A 415 17.36 -13.44 -16.13
N LEU A 416 17.52 -12.60 -15.12
CA LEU A 416 16.79 -12.72 -13.85
C LEU A 416 15.28 -12.60 -14.05
N ASN A 417 14.81 -11.69 -14.91
CA ASN A 417 13.39 -11.57 -15.25
C ASN A 417 12.86 -12.85 -15.93
N SER A 418 13.68 -13.49 -16.77
CA SER A 418 13.30 -14.76 -17.40
C SER A 418 13.23 -15.92 -16.40
N GLU A 419 14.15 -15.97 -15.43
CA GLU A 419 14.13 -16.95 -14.34
C GLU A 419 12.89 -16.76 -13.45
N SER A 420 12.54 -15.52 -13.13
CA SER A 420 11.34 -15.13 -12.38
C SER A 420 10.04 -15.56 -13.10
N ALA A 421 9.93 -15.29 -14.40
CA ALA A 421 8.78 -15.70 -15.20
C ALA A 421 8.63 -17.24 -15.23
N SER A 422 9.76 -17.97 -15.31
CA SER A 422 9.75 -19.44 -15.24
C SER A 422 9.28 -19.95 -13.88
N LEU A 423 9.68 -19.31 -12.78
CA LEU A 423 9.23 -19.65 -11.43
C LEU A 423 7.72 -19.46 -11.28
N THR A 424 7.20 -18.33 -11.73
CA THR A 424 5.75 -18.02 -11.69
C THR A 424 4.94 -19.09 -12.43
N SER A 425 5.35 -19.44 -13.65
CA SER A 425 4.69 -20.48 -14.43
C SER A 425 4.70 -21.86 -13.74
N LYS A 426 5.77 -22.20 -13.01
CA LYS A 426 5.84 -23.44 -12.22
C LYS A 426 4.88 -23.40 -11.02
N ILE A 427 4.81 -22.27 -10.31
CA ILE A 427 3.88 -22.08 -9.19
C ILE A 427 2.44 -22.29 -9.67
N ASP A 428 2.06 -21.66 -10.78
CA ASP A 428 0.72 -21.80 -11.38
C ASP A 428 0.39 -23.27 -11.71
N SER A 429 1.39 -24.00 -12.23
CA SER A 429 1.22 -25.40 -12.61
C SER A 429 1.05 -26.35 -11.41
N GLU A 430 1.65 -26.02 -10.27
CA GLU A 430 1.60 -26.84 -9.05
C GLU A 430 0.49 -26.43 -8.08
N LEU A 431 -0.03 -25.21 -8.20
CA LEU A 431 -0.98 -24.60 -7.27
C LEU A 431 -2.19 -25.49 -7.01
N LYS A 432 -2.84 -26.00 -8.06
CA LYS A 432 -4.01 -26.89 -7.93
C LYS A 432 -3.70 -28.18 -7.17
N ARG A 433 -2.56 -28.79 -7.45
CA ARG A 433 -2.11 -30.02 -6.77
C ARG A 433 -1.84 -29.75 -5.29
N LYS A 434 -1.12 -28.65 -4.99
CA LYS A 434 -0.75 -28.26 -3.63
C LYS A 434 -1.96 -27.86 -2.79
N PHE A 435 -2.93 -27.17 -3.40
CA PHE A 435 -4.20 -26.88 -2.75
C PHE A 435 -4.97 -28.18 -2.44
N GLY A 436 -5.04 -29.12 -3.38
CA GLY A 436 -5.64 -30.44 -3.14
C GLY A 436 -4.97 -31.21 -2.00
N GLU A 437 -3.63 -31.22 -1.93
CA GLU A 437 -2.86 -31.81 -0.83
C GLU A 437 -3.18 -31.14 0.51
N PHE A 438 -3.27 -29.80 0.54
CA PHE A 438 -3.65 -29.04 1.72
C PHE A 438 -5.07 -29.43 2.20
N ILE A 439 -6.04 -29.52 1.28
CA ILE A 439 -7.40 -29.91 1.62
C ILE A 439 -7.45 -31.33 2.18
N ILE A 440 -6.81 -32.29 1.52
CA ILE A 440 -6.75 -33.69 1.99
C ILE A 440 -6.10 -33.78 3.37
N LYS A 441 -5.01 -33.04 3.60
CA LYS A 441 -4.27 -33.09 4.86
C LYS A 441 -5.07 -32.55 6.05
N ASN A 442 -5.81 -31.45 5.87
CA ASN A 442 -6.51 -30.80 6.99
C ASN A 442 -7.96 -31.27 7.13
N TYR A 443 -8.59 -31.71 6.03
CA TYR A 443 -10.03 -32.00 6.00
C TYR A 443 -10.37 -33.40 5.45
N GLY A 444 -9.37 -34.19 5.05
CA GLY A 444 -9.53 -35.56 4.56
C GLY A 444 -9.86 -35.65 3.07
N SER A 445 -10.85 -34.89 2.59
CA SER A 445 -11.15 -34.75 1.15
C SER A 445 -11.84 -33.42 0.84
N LEU A 446 -11.91 -33.06 -0.44
CA LEU A 446 -12.64 -31.85 -0.87
C LEU A 446 -14.13 -31.97 -0.58
N GLU A 447 -14.72 -33.14 -0.82
CA GLU A 447 -16.13 -33.42 -0.55
C GLU A 447 -16.45 -33.34 0.94
N ALA A 448 -15.55 -33.82 1.81
CA ALA A 448 -15.71 -33.71 3.26
C ALA A 448 -15.68 -32.25 3.71
N TYR A 449 -14.79 -31.44 3.12
CA TYR A 449 -14.70 -30.02 3.43
C TYR A 449 -15.89 -29.22 2.90
N GLU A 450 -16.33 -29.48 1.67
CA GLU A 450 -17.56 -28.92 1.10
C GLU A 450 -18.79 -29.25 1.93
N ALA A 451 -18.90 -30.48 2.43
CA ALA A 451 -19.98 -30.90 3.31
C ALA A 451 -19.93 -30.18 4.67
N LEU A 452 -18.74 -29.95 5.21
CA LEU A 452 -18.55 -29.21 6.46
C LEU A 452 -18.96 -27.75 6.31
N LEU A 453 -18.43 -27.04 5.30
CA LEU A 453 -18.83 -25.67 4.97
C LEU A 453 -20.33 -25.57 4.68
N GLY A 454 -20.85 -26.52 3.91
CA GLY A 454 -22.27 -26.60 3.59
C GLY A 454 -23.14 -26.74 4.83
N ALA A 455 -22.76 -27.61 5.77
CA ALA A 455 -23.47 -27.77 7.04
C ALA A 455 -23.38 -26.53 7.93
N GLU A 456 -22.23 -25.84 7.97
CA GLU A 456 -22.07 -24.59 8.72
C GLU A 456 -22.92 -23.46 8.13
N PHE A 457 -22.87 -23.24 6.82
CA PHE A 457 -23.71 -22.21 6.17
C PHE A 457 -25.19 -22.55 6.28
N GLN A 458 -25.58 -23.82 6.11
CA GLN A 458 -26.94 -24.27 6.33
C GLN A 458 -27.39 -23.96 7.76
N LYS A 459 -26.54 -24.25 8.76
CA LYS A 459 -26.83 -23.96 10.16
C LYS A 459 -26.98 -22.46 10.39
N VAL A 460 -26.08 -21.62 9.87
CA VAL A 460 -26.15 -20.16 10.02
C VAL A 460 -27.41 -19.59 9.37
N LEU A 461 -27.74 -20.04 8.14
CA LEU A 461 -28.92 -19.58 7.41
C LEU A 461 -30.24 -20.07 8.02
N THR A 462 -30.20 -21.14 8.83
CA THR A 462 -31.38 -21.69 9.51
C THR A 462 -31.42 -21.45 11.02
N ASP A 463 -30.37 -20.86 11.61
CA ASP A 463 -30.31 -20.48 13.03
C ASP A 463 -31.14 -19.22 13.28
N SER A 464 -32.45 -19.42 13.18
CA SER A 464 -33.44 -18.40 13.42
C SER A 464 -33.44 -17.92 14.87
N THR A 465 -32.90 -18.69 15.82
CA THR A 465 -33.00 -18.38 17.25
C THR A 465 -31.99 -17.32 17.63
N THR A 466 -30.73 -17.48 17.21
CA THR A 466 -29.67 -16.51 17.45
C THR A 466 -29.95 -15.20 16.72
N VAL A 467 -30.39 -15.28 15.45
CA VAL A 467 -30.73 -14.10 14.66
C VAL A 467 -31.95 -13.38 15.24
N ARG A 468 -33.02 -14.09 15.62
CA ARG A 468 -34.20 -13.47 16.25
C ARG A 468 -33.91 -12.91 17.64
N GLY A 469 -33.05 -13.57 18.41
CA GLY A 469 -32.59 -13.08 19.72
C GLY A 469 -31.75 -11.82 19.60
N TYR A 470 -30.90 -11.72 18.58
CA TYR A 470 -30.18 -10.49 18.26
C TYR A 470 -31.14 -9.37 17.85
N ILE A 471 -32.16 -9.68 17.04
CA ILE A 471 -33.18 -8.69 16.64
C ILE A 471 -33.95 -8.19 17.88
N ASP A 472 -34.36 -9.07 18.79
CA ASP A 472 -35.04 -8.67 20.02
C ASP A 472 -34.15 -7.85 20.98
N GLY A 473 -32.85 -8.16 21.03
CA GLY A 473 -31.91 -7.46 21.89
C GLY A 473 -31.50 -6.07 21.39
N ASN A 474 -31.70 -5.76 20.11
CA ASN A 474 -31.13 -4.56 19.47
C ASN A 474 -32.14 -3.65 18.77
N PHE A 475 -33.41 -4.05 18.66
CA PHE A 475 -34.47 -3.23 18.06
C PHE A 475 -35.64 -3.03 19.02
N SER A 476 -36.39 -1.93 18.85
CA SER A 476 -37.66 -1.77 19.55
C SER A 476 -38.65 -2.86 19.15
N SER A 477 -39.63 -3.17 20.00
CA SER A 477 -40.57 -4.28 19.76
C SER A 477 -41.31 -4.19 18.43
N GLU A 478 -41.65 -2.98 17.99
CA GLU A 478 -42.32 -2.71 16.71
C GLU A 478 -41.39 -2.97 15.52
N VAL A 479 -40.12 -2.52 15.60
CA VAL A 479 -39.13 -2.75 14.54
C VAL A 479 -38.69 -4.21 14.49
N SER A 480 -38.50 -4.85 15.65
CA SER A 480 -38.17 -6.28 15.76
C SER A 480 -39.22 -7.14 15.04
N THR A 481 -40.50 -6.81 15.22
CA THR A 481 -41.62 -7.55 14.59
C THR A 481 -41.58 -7.48 13.07
N GLU A 482 -41.37 -6.29 12.49
CA GLU A 482 -41.34 -6.12 11.03
C GLU A 482 -40.05 -6.68 10.41
N VAL A 483 -38.91 -6.53 11.08
CA VAL A 483 -37.63 -7.11 10.64
C VAL A 483 -37.70 -8.64 10.65
N LYS A 484 -38.33 -9.25 11.65
CA LYS A 484 -38.55 -10.71 11.69
C LYS A 484 -39.48 -11.19 10.59
N LYS A 485 -40.57 -10.48 10.29
CA LYS A 485 -41.45 -10.84 9.15
C LYS A 485 -40.71 -10.78 7.82
N ALA A 486 -39.88 -9.75 7.62
CA ALA A 486 -39.05 -9.63 6.42
C ALA A 486 -38.02 -10.78 6.35
N LEU A 487 -37.35 -11.09 7.45
CA LEU A 487 -36.43 -12.22 7.56
C LEU A 487 -37.13 -13.55 7.27
N ASP A 488 -38.32 -13.78 7.83
CA ASP A 488 -39.11 -15.00 7.60
C ASP A 488 -39.54 -15.11 6.14
N SER A 489 -39.93 -14.00 5.50
CA SER A 489 -40.23 -13.97 4.07
C SER A 489 -38.99 -14.26 3.21
N ILE A 490 -37.81 -13.75 3.61
CA ILE A 490 -36.55 -14.00 2.91
C ILE A 490 -36.17 -15.48 3.04
N ILE A 491 -36.18 -16.04 4.25
CA ILE A 491 -35.85 -17.45 4.50
C ILE A 491 -36.82 -18.38 3.76
N THR A 492 -38.12 -18.05 3.76
CA THR A 492 -39.15 -18.88 3.10
C THR A 492 -39.03 -18.87 1.57
N ASN A 493 -38.61 -17.74 0.99
CA ASN A 493 -38.47 -17.59 -0.46
C ASN A 493 -37.05 -17.86 -0.97
N MET A 494 -36.07 -17.99 -0.07
CA MET A 494 -34.69 -18.30 -0.42
C MET A 494 -34.56 -19.79 -0.72
N ASP A 495 -34.02 -20.11 -1.90
CA ASP A 495 -33.49 -21.45 -2.14
C ASP A 495 -32.22 -21.62 -1.33
N ILE A 496 -32.39 -22.07 -0.08
CA ILE A 496 -31.31 -22.25 0.89
C ILE A 496 -30.24 -23.20 0.33
N SER A 497 -30.63 -24.24 -0.42
CA SER A 497 -29.69 -25.18 -1.03
C SER A 497 -28.78 -24.47 -2.04
N THR A 498 -29.37 -23.65 -2.92
CA THR A 498 -28.61 -22.84 -3.87
C THR A 498 -27.74 -21.78 -3.18
N ALA A 499 -28.23 -21.15 -2.11
CA ALA A 499 -27.47 -20.17 -1.34
C ALA A 499 -26.25 -20.79 -0.65
N VAL A 500 -26.44 -21.93 0.02
CA VAL A 500 -25.37 -22.72 0.65
C VAL A 500 -24.33 -23.14 -0.39
N SER A 501 -24.76 -23.68 -1.54
CA SER A 501 -23.83 -24.08 -2.60
C SER A 501 -22.99 -22.90 -3.14
N LYS A 502 -23.60 -21.73 -3.32
CA LYS A 502 -22.88 -20.52 -3.76
C LYS A 502 -21.87 -20.05 -2.71
N LEU A 503 -22.24 -20.06 -1.43
CA LEU A 503 -21.36 -19.68 -0.32
C LEU A 503 -20.19 -20.65 -0.16
N THR A 504 -20.44 -21.96 -0.21
CA THR A 504 -19.40 -22.99 -0.19
C THR A 504 -18.41 -22.81 -1.35
N ASN A 505 -18.91 -22.64 -2.58
CA ASN A 505 -18.07 -22.41 -3.75
C ASN A 505 -17.24 -21.13 -3.63
N HIS A 506 -17.84 -20.05 -3.13
CA HIS A 506 -17.14 -18.79 -2.95
C HIS A 506 -16.05 -18.88 -1.87
N CYS A 507 -16.33 -19.53 -0.74
CA CYS A 507 -15.37 -19.76 0.33
C CYS A 507 -14.16 -20.56 -0.19
N LEU A 508 -14.40 -21.62 -0.97
CA LEU A 508 -13.33 -22.38 -1.62
C LEU A 508 -12.50 -21.55 -2.59
N GLN A 509 -13.13 -20.67 -3.36
CA GLN A 509 -12.42 -19.75 -4.26
C GLN A 509 -11.54 -18.76 -3.49
N VAL A 510 -12.06 -18.18 -2.41
CA VAL A 510 -11.31 -17.26 -1.55
C VAL A 510 -10.13 -17.98 -0.90
N GLU A 511 -10.34 -19.18 -0.35
CA GLU A 511 -9.28 -19.97 0.27
C GLU A 511 -8.23 -20.41 -0.75
N TYR A 512 -8.65 -20.77 -1.98
CA TYR A 512 -7.73 -21.04 -3.09
C TYR A 512 -6.88 -19.81 -3.43
N LYS A 513 -7.48 -18.61 -3.49
CA LYS A 513 -6.77 -17.35 -3.75
C LYS A 513 -5.81 -16.96 -2.63
N GLN A 514 -6.20 -17.15 -1.37
CA GLN A 514 -5.31 -16.95 -0.23
C GLN A 514 -4.17 -17.96 -0.22
N PHE A 515 -4.44 -19.21 -0.58
CA PHE A 515 -3.42 -20.24 -0.72
C PHE A 515 -2.45 -19.93 -1.86
N GLU A 516 -2.95 -19.43 -2.99
CA GLU A 516 -2.16 -18.93 -4.11
C GLU A 516 -1.21 -17.82 -3.66
N ALA A 517 -1.72 -16.79 -2.99
CA ALA A 517 -0.88 -15.70 -2.47
C ALA A 517 0.21 -16.21 -1.50
N ARG A 518 -0.14 -17.06 -0.54
CA ARG A 518 0.85 -17.63 0.40
C ARG A 518 1.90 -18.48 -0.30
N LEU A 519 1.49 -19.35 -1.23
CA LEU A 519 2.41 -20.20 -1.97
C LEU A 519 3.33 -19.36 -2.87
N PHE A 520 2.77 -18.30 -3.45
CA PHE A 520 3.52 -17.32 -4.23
C PHE A 520 4.57 -16.62 -3.36
N ASP A 521 4.17 -16.04 -2.24
CA ASP A 521 5.08 -15.36 -1.28
C ASP A 521 6.20 -16.29 -0.79
N GLU A 522 5.88 -17.53 -0.38
CA GLU A 522 6.85 -18.49 0.13
C GLU A 522 7.90 -18.87 -0.93
N LYS A 523 7.46 -19.11 -2.17
CA LYS A 523 8.36 -19.50 -3.27
C LYS A 523 9.12 -18.33 -3.86
N GLN A 524 8.52 -17.15 -3.85
CA GLN A 524 9.12 -15.93 -4.33
C GLN A 524 10.19 -15.41 -3.38
N ALA A 525 9.98 -15.48 -2.07
CA ALA A 525 10.88 -14.84 -1.11
C ALA A 525 12.31 -15.39 -1.18
N GLU A 526 12.50 -16.68 -1.43
CA GLU A 526 13.83 -17.26 -1.64
C GLU A 526 14.47 -16.77 -2.95
N PHE A 527 13.69 -16.67 -4.04
CA PHE A 527 14.17 -16.09 -5.30
C PHE A 527 14.52 -14.60 -5.13
N LEU A 528 13.78 -13.88 -4.30
CA LEU A 528 14.03 -12.48 -4.00
C LEU A 528 15.39 -12.31 -3.31
N MET A 529 15.73 -13.13 -2.32
CA MET A 529 17.07 -13.08 -1.68
C MET A 529 18.19 -13.36 -2.69
N TYR A 530 17.97 -14.33 -3.59
CA TYR A 530 18.89 -14.62 -4.69
C TYR A 530 19.07 -13.43 -5.65
N TYR A 531 17.97 -12.77 -6.01
CA TYR A 531 17.97 -11.59 -6.86
C TYR A 531 18.69 -10.42 -6.17
N ASN A 532 18.31 -10.14 -4.92
CA ASN A 532 18.85 -9.03 -4.13
C ASN A 532 20.34 -9.20 -3.86
N PHE A 533 20.82 -10.43 -3.66
CA PHE A 533 22.26 -10.68 -3.54
C PHE A 533 23.02 -10.19 -4.79
N ILE A 534 22.52 -10.53 -5.98
CA ILE A 534 23.12 -10.13 -7.25
C ILE A 534 23.04 -8.61 -7.41
N ASP A 535 21.88 -8.02 -7.08
CA ASP A 535 21.70 -6.58 -7.20
C ASP A 535 22.58 -5.79 -6.22
N ALA A 536 22.69 -6.25 -4.98
CA ALA A 536 23.57 -5.68 -3.96
C ALA A 536 25.04 -5.75 -4.37
N TYR A 537 25.49 -6.86 -4.99
CA TYR A 537 26.83 -6.96 -5.57
C TYR A 537 27.08 -5.89 -6.64
N TYR A 538 26.07 -5.58 -7.45
CA TYR A 538 26.13 -4.55 -8.49
C TYR A 538 25.57 -3.18 -8.02
N GLN A 539 25.60 -2.91 -6.72
CA GLN A 539 25.24 -1.62 -6.14
C GLN A 539 23.81 -1.13 -6.47
N GLY A 540 22.84 -2.03 -6.69
CA GLY A 540 21.47 -1.65 -7.00
C GLY A 540 21.22 -1.30 -8.48
N ALA A 541 22.22 -1.48 -9.35
CA ALA A 541 22.09 -1.12 -10.77
C ALA A 541 21.12 -2.03 -11.54
N VAL A 542 20.95 -3.28 -11.11
CA VAL A 542 20.01 -4.23 -11.73
C VAL A 542 18.58 -3.89 -11.27
N GLY A 543 18.40 -3.58 -9.99
CA GLY A 543 17.15 -3.11 -9.40
C GLY A 543 16.66 -1.79 -10.00
N GLU A 544 17.58 -0.86 -10.27
CA GLU A 544 17.27 0.40 -10.96
C GLU A 544 16.67 0.19 -12.36
N LEU A 545 17.12 -0.83 -13.08
CA LEU A 545 16.53 -1.21 -14.37
C LEU A 545 15.14 -1.83 -14.19
N ALA A 546 14.89 -2.53 -13.09
CA ALA A 546 13.57 -3.05 -12.76
C ALA A 546 12.58 -1.90 -12.47
N PHE A 547 12.96 -0.92 -11.65
CA PHE A 547 12.12 0.24 -11.33
C PHE A 547 11.75 1.09 -12.55
N LYS A 548 12.65 1.20 -13.54
CA LYS A 548 12.42 2.02 -14.75
C LYS A 548 11.53 1.36 -15.80
N ASN A 549 11.37 0.04 -15.76
CA ASN A 549 10.70 -0.69 -16.84
C ASN A 549 9.21 -0.99 -16.58
N ASP A 550 8.66 -0.65 -15.40
CA ASP A 550 7.21 -0.66 -15.09
C ASP A 550 6.48 -1.93 -15.59
N ILE A 551 7.14 -3.09 -15.48
CA ILE A 551 6.56 -4.35 -15.93
C ILE A 551 5.81 -4.96 -14.75
N ASN A 552 4.53 -5.27 -14.94
CA ASN A 552 3.60 -6.02 -14.07
C ASN A 552 4.08 -7.41 -13.57
N ASN A 553 5.38 -7.71 -13.60
CA ASN A 553 5.96 -8.94 -13.07
C ASN A 553 6.52 -8.67 -11.68
N SER A 554 5.91 -9.32 -10.71
CA SER A 554 6.00 -9.19 -9.25
C SER A 554 7.37 -9.36 -8.57
N PHE A 555 8.49 -9.36 -9.29
CA PHE A 555 9.82 -9.67 -8.74
C PHE A 555 10.76 -8.49 -8.92
N TYR A 556 10.85 -7.64 -7.90
CA TYR A 556 11.72 -6.45 -7.94
C TYR A 556 12.78 -6.53 -6.86
N SER A 557 13.92 -5.88 -7.11
CA SER A 557 14.82 -5.48 -6.04
C SER A 557 14.08 -4.60 -5.04
N VAL A 558 14.40 -4.75 -3.76
CA VAL A 558 13.87 -3.90 -2.69
C VAL A 558 14.63 -2.56 -2.62
N HIS A 559 15.82 -2.47 -3.25
CA HIS A 559 16.73 -1.33 -3.13
C HIS A 559 17.31 -0.89 -4.48
N GLY A 560 17.33 0.42 -4.74
CA GLY A 560 17.93 0.99 -5.95
C GLY A 560 19.31 1.61 -5.71
N LEU A 561 19.91 2.19 -6.75
CA LEU A 561 21.23 2.85 -6.68
C LEU A 561 21.35 3.84 -5.50
N THR A 562 20.30 4.63 -5.25
CA THR A 562 20.27 5.63 -4.18
C THR A 562 20.48 5.02 -2.79
N TYR A 563 20.02 3.79 -2.55
CA TYR A 563 20.19 3.12 -1.26
C TYR A 563 21.66 2.72 -1.04
N PHE A 564 22.29 2.11 -2.04
CA PHE A 564 23.67 1.63 -1.96
C PHE A 564 24.73 2.73 -2.11
N LEU A 565 24.34 3.92 -2.60
CA LEU A 565 25.20 5.10 -2.63
C LEU A 565 25.23 5.88 -1.31
N LYS A 566 24.23 5.70 -0.43
CA LYS A 566 24.17 6.38 0.87
C LYS A 566 25.21 5.88 1.85
N ASP A 567 25.48 4.57 1.84
CA ASP A 567 26.48 3.93 2.69
C ASP A 567 27.24 2.89 1.84
N LYS A 568 28.57 3.05 1.81
CA LYS A 568 29.49 2.20 1.03
C LYS A 568 29.43 0.73 1.46
N ASP A 569 29.01 0.47 2.70
CA ASP A 569 28.97 -0.86 3.31
C ASP A 569 27.61 -1.55 3.13
N ASN A 570 26.58 -0.84 2.63
CA ASN A 570 25.26 -1.44 2.35
C ASN A 570 25.34 -2.62 1.38
N GLN A 571 26.22 -2.58 0.38
CA GLN A 571 26.41 -3.71 -0.54
C GLN A 571 26.77 -4.99 0.22
N TYR A 572 27.69 -4.89 1.18
CA TYR A 572 28.10 -6.04 1.98
C TYR A 572 27.01 -6.49 2.93
N ARG A 573 26.37 -5.56 3.65
CA ARG A 573 25.31 -5.87 4.61
C ARG A 573 24.14 -6.59 3.95
N GLU A 574 23.68 -6.11 2.79
CA GLU A 574 22.62 -6.77 2.04
C GLU A 574 23.05 -8.14 1.51
N MET A 575 24.25 -8.24 0.91
CA MET A 575 24.75 -9.55 0.44
C MET A 575 24.90 -10.57 1.57
N LEU A 576 25.33 -10.15 2.76
CA LEU A 576 25.39 -10.99 3.96
C LEU A 576 24.00 -11.44 4.37
N ALA A 577 23.05 -10.50 4.47
CA ALA A 577 21.69 -10.79 4.90
C ALA A 577 20.97 -11.74 3.93
N ASP A 578 21.07 -11.48 2.62
CA ASP A 578 20.53 -12.34 1.57
C ASP A 578 21.16 -13.74 1.58
N TYR A 579 22.48 -13.82 1.78
CA TYR A 579 23.17 -15.10 1.90
C TYR A 579 22.67 -15.92 3.08
N VAL A 580 22.55 -15.30 4.26
CA VAL A 580 22.05 -15.97 5.48
C VAL A 580 20.59 -16.38 5.32
N ALA A 581 19.77 -15.53 4.69
CA ALA A 581 18.38 -15.84 4.37
C ALA A 581 18.28 -17.08 3.47
N LEU A 582 19.09 -17.17 2.42
CA LEU A 582 19.18 -18.35 1.56
C LEU A 582 19.69 -19.56 2.35
N LEU A 583 20.76 -19.43 3.14
CA LEU A 583 21.34 -20.55 3.90
C LEU A 583 20.31 -21.24 4.81
N LYS A 584 19.37 -20.47 5.35
CA LYS A 584 18.31 -20.93 6.26
C LYS A 584 16.98 -21.28 5.56
N SER A 585 16.90 -21.08 4.24
CA SER A 585 15.68 -21.32 3.47
C SER A 585 15.63 -22.73 2.87
N PRO A 586 14.45 -23.38 2.80
CA PRO A 586 14.28 -24.73 2.26
C PRO A 586 14.92 -25.00 0.89
N ASN A 587 14.80 -24.09 -0.10
CA ASN A 587 15.48 -24.27 -1.41
C ASN A 587 16.69 -23.35 -1.57
N GLY A 588 17.18 -22.72 -0.50
CA GLY A 588 18.27 -21.75 -0.64
C GLY A 588 19.59 -22.37 -1.07
N LYS A 589 19.84 -23.67 -0.81
CA LYS A 589 21.00 -24.38 -1.39
C LYS A 589 21.02 -24.30 -2.92
N TYR A 590 19.87 -24.52 -3.57
CA TYR A 590 19.78 -24.43 -5.03
C TYR A 590 20.13 -23.03 -5.53
N TYR A 591 19.69 -21.98 -4.83
CA TYR A 591 20.02 -20.60 -5.19
C TYR A 591 21.47 -20.23 -4.90
N ILE A 592 22.06 -20.72 -3.80
CA ILE A 592 23.49 -20.57 -3.51
C ILE A 592 24.34 -21.25 -4.59
N ASP A 593 23.99 -22.47 -4.99
CA ASP A 593 24.68 -23.19 -6.06
C ASP A 593 24.58 -22.42 -7.39
N LYS A 594 23.41 -21.86 -7.72
CA LYS A 594 23.25 -20.96 -8.86
C LYS A 594 24.11 -19.71 -8.80
N LEU A 595 24.21 -19.05 -7.64
CA LEU A 595 25.10 -17.90 -7.48
C LEU A 595 26.56 -18.31 -7.74
N ARG A 596 26.98 -19.48 -7.26
CA ARG A 596 28.31 -20.02 -7.55
C ARG A 596 28.53 -20.26 -9.05
N GLU A 597 27.56 -20.86 -9.73
CA GLU A 597 27.58 -21.06 -11.19
C GLU A 597 27.68 -19.74 -11.97
N LYS A 598 27.09 -18.67 -11.45
CA LYS A 598 27.16 -17.31 -12.00
C LYS A 598 28.45 -16.55 -11.68
N GLY A 599 29.39 -17.16 -10.97
CA GLY A 599 30.70 -16.59 -10.67
C GLY A 599 30.82 -15.90 -9.31
N PHE A 600 29.79 -15.96 -8.45
CA PHE A 600 29.81 -15.36 -7.11
C PHE A 600 30.45 -16.26 -6.04
N GLY A 601 31.07 -17.38 -6.43
CA GLY A 601 31.61 -18.35 -5.46
C GLY A 601 32.66 -17.77 -4.50
N SER A 602 33.55 -16.90 -5.00
CA SER A 602 34.61 -16.29 -4.19
C SER A 602 34.04 -15.37 -3.10
N ILE A 603 33.14 -14.45 -3.46
CA ILE A 603 32.51 -13.56 -2.48
C ILE A 603 31.64 -14.34 -1.48
N ILE A 604 30.91 -15.37 -1.93
CA ILE A 604 30.11 -16.23 -1.04
C ILE A 604 31.00 -16.94 -0.01
N ASP A 605 32.13 -17.51 -0.42
CA ASP A 605 33.04 -18.20 0.51
C ASP A 605 33.59 -17.24 1.58
N LYS A 606 33.84 -15.99 1.22
CA LYS A 606 34.29 -14.97 2.17
C LYS A 606 33.17 -14.52 3.10
N ILE A 607 31.96 -14.31 2.60
CA ILE A 607 30.77 -13.98 3.40
C ILE A 607 30.49 -15.13 4.39
N ASP A 608 30.48 -16.38 3.93
CA ASP A 608 30.26 -17.57 4.77
C ASP A 608 31.34 -17.69 5.85
N LYS A 609 32.60 -17.42 5.49
CA LYS A 609 33.69 -17.40 6.47
C LYS A 609 33.47 -16.33 7.54
N VAL A 610 33.06 -15.12 7.17
CA VAL A 610 32.80 -14.06 8.17
C VAL A 610 31.64 -14.50 9.05
N TYR A 611 30.50 -14.82 8.46
CA TYR A 611 29.31 -15.26 9.20
C TYR A 611 29.56 -16.42 10.18
N ARG A 612 30.39 -17.40 9.81
CA ARG A 612 30.71 -18.56 10.67
C ARG A 612 31.85 -18.35 11.66
N TYR A 613 32.84 -17.51 11.36
CA TYR A 613 34.08 -17.41 12.17
C TYR A 613 34.20 -16.11 12.98
N SER A 614 33.55 -15.01 12.63
CA SER A 614 33.76 -13.72 13.30
C SER A 614 32.86 -13.48 14.52
N GLY A 615 32.33 -14.54 15.15
CA GLY A 615 31.32 -14.37 16.21
C GLY A 615 31.29 -15.40 17.33
N TYR A 616 31.64 -16.66 17.07
CA TYR A 616 31.33 -17.74 18.01
C TYR A 616 32.53 -18.29 18.80
N GLU A 617 33.77 -18.10 18.34
CA GLU A 617 34.95 -18.55 19.11
C GLU A 617 35.38 -17.59 20.23
N GLU A 618 35.14 -16.27 20.09
CA GLU A 618 35.50 -15.29 21.13
C GLU A 618 34.35 -14.97 22.11
N SER A 619 33.08 -15.10 21.71
CA SER A 619 31.93 -14.80 22.60
C SER A 619 31.57 -15.96 23.54
N VAL A 620 31.82 -17.21 23.14
CA VAL A 620 31.55 -18.40 23.97
C VAL A 620 32.73 -18.73 24.91
N SER A 621 33.88 -18.05 24.77
CA SER A 621 35.04 -18.21 25.65
C SER A 621 35.13 -17.20 26.80
N LEU A 622 34.07 -16.43 27.04
CA LEU A 622 33.87 -15.64 28.27
C LEU A 622 32.83 -16.30 29.20
N GLN A 623 33.13 -17.53 29.64
CA GLN A 623 32.63 -18.10 30.90
C GLN A 623 33.76 -18.73 31.70
#